data_AF-A0A2E2E943-F1
#
_entry.id   AF-A0A2E2E943-F1
#
_cell.length_a   1.000
_cell.length_b   1.000
_cell.length_c   1.000
_cell.angle_alpha   90.00
_cell.angle_beta   90.00
_cell.angle_gamma   90.00
#
_symmetry.space_group_name_H-M   'P 1'
#
loop_
_entity.id
_entity.type
_entity.pdbx_description
1 polymer ?
#
loop_
_entity_poly.entity_id
_entity_poly.type
_entity_poly.pdbx_seq_one_letter_code
_entity_poly.pdbx_strand_id
1 'polypeptide(L)'
;MAKAGGTDRRMRQISKLLGLIITLPILLVAISFAVSNTDIMTLRLWPFTTEVTMPTALALFIVLVFGFVIGAIAAFVGAGSLRKRLRNAEYRLRQMEMEQARIAREKEAAAAKEQRETVALEQRSATPALAAE
;
A
#
# COMPACT_ATOMS: atom_id res chain seq x y z
N MET A 1 15.91 -14.85 -8.99
CA MET A 1 16.05 -13.42 -8.65
C MET A 1 14.95 -13.03 -7.66
N ALA A 2 15.22 -13.04 -6.36
CA ALA A 2 14.26 -12.74 -5.31
C ALA A 2 14.76 -11.54 -4.49
N LYS A 3 14.29 -10.34 -4.80
CA LYS A 3 14.61 -9.13 -4.03
C LYS A 3 13.49 -8.08 -4.17
N ALA A 4 12.27 -8.43 -3.73
CA ALA A 4 11.15 -7.47 -3.73
C ALA A 4 10.58 -7.20 -2.31
N GLY A 5 10.78 -8.08 -1.33
CA GLY A 5 10.13 -7.97 -0.02
C GLY A 5 10.72 -6.95 0.97
N GLY A 6 11.90 -6.37 0.68
CA GLY A 6 12.59 -5.45 1.61
C GLY A 6 12.11 -4.00 1.57
N THR A 7 11.65 -3.54 0.41
CA THR A 7 11.32 -2.13 0.14
C THR A 7 9.98 -1.74 0.77
N ASP A 8 8.98 -2.63 0.72
CA ASP A 8 7.64 -2.38 1.26
C ASP A 8 7.64 -2.17 2.77
N ARG A 9 8.51 -2.89 3.48
CA ARG A 9 8.60 -2.77 4.95
C ARG A 9 9.21 -1.42 5.35
N ARG A 10 10.17 -0.88 4.57
CA ARG A 10 10.78 0.44 4.82
C ARG A 10 9.83 1.59 4.48
N MET A 11 9.12 1.54 3.36
CA MET A 11 8.15 2.59 3.00
C MET A 11 7.03 2.74 4.03
N ARG A 12 6.58 1.64 4.64
CA ARG A 12 5.58 1.64 5.72
C ARG A 12 6.12 2.17 7.06
N GLN A 13 7.42 2.07 7.30
CA GLN A 13 8.08 2.64 8.48
C GLN A 13 8.32 4.14 8.28
N ILE A 14 8.78 4.54 7.10
CA ILE A 14 9.04 5.94 6.72
C ILE A 14 7.76 6.76 6.80
N SER A 15 6.63 6.27 6.29
CA SER A 15 5.34 6.98 6.38
C SER A 15 4.85 7.19 7.82
N LYS A 16 5.10 6.23 8.72
CA LYS A 16 4.81 6.39 10.16
C LYS A 16 5.75 7.39 10.83
N LEU A 17 7.03 7.34 10.49
CA LEU A 17 8.05 8.25 11.01
C LEU A 17 7.82 9.68 10.53
N LEU A 18 7.44 9.90 9.26
CA LEU A 18 7.06 11.21 8.75
C LEU A 18 5.82 11.76 9.46
N GLY A 19 4.80 10.93 9.68
CA GLY A 19 3.62 11.32 10.46
C GLY A 19 4.00 11.74 11.88
N LEU A 20 4.89 11.00 12.53
CA LEU A 20 5.39 11.31 13.87
C LEU A 20 6.23 12.60 13.90
N ILE A 21 7.11 12.79 12.91
CA ILE A 21 7.97 13.99 12.77
C ILE A 21 7.16 15.25 12.54
N ILE A 22 6.00 15.18 11.88
CA ILE A 22 5.12 16.33 11.69
C ILE A 22 4.27 16.57 12.94
N THR A 23 3.77 15.50 13.58
CA THR A 23 2.90 15.59 14.75
C THR A 23 3.62 16.12 15.99
N LEU A 24 4.84 15.64 16.25
CA LEU A 24 5.60 15.97 17.44
C LEU A 24 5.88 17.48 17.60
N PRO A 25 6.41 18.21 16.59
CA PRO A 25 6.66 19.65 16.70
C PRO A 25 5.35 20.44 16.79
N ILE A 26 4.27 20.00 16.13
CA ILE A 26 2.95 20.61 16.28
C ILE A 26 2.50 20.56 17.75
N LEU A 27 2.62 19.39 18.39
CA LEU A 27 2.29 19.22 19.81
C LEU A 27 3.18 20.09 20.71
N LEU A 28 4.47 20.19 20.40
CA LEU A 28 5.44 20.99 21.13
C LEU A 28 5.12 22.49 21.05
N VAL A 29 4.74 22.98 19.87
CA VAL A 29 4.26 24.35 19.66
C VAL A 29 2.97 24.60 20.43
N ALA A 30 2.04 23.64 20.45
CA ALA A 30 0.82 23.71 21.27
C ALA A 30 1.13 23.96 22.74
N ILE A 31 1.99 23.12 23.30
CA ILE A 31 2.33 23.13 24.72
C ILE A 31 3.09 24.40 25.04
N SER A 32 4.07 24.79 24.20
CA SER A 32 4.82 26.04 24.37
C SER A 32 3.91 27.26 24.33
N PHE A 33 2.97 27.30 23.38
CA PHE A 33 1.97 28.36 23.30
C PHE A 33 1.04 28.35 24.53
N ALA A 34 0.63 27.17 24.99
CA ALA A 34 -0.26 27.03 26.15
C ALA A 34 0.42 27.49 27.46
N VAL A 35 1.72 27.21 27.60
CA VAL A 35 2.49 27.63 28.77
C VAL A 35 2.82 29.13 28.70
N SER A 36 3.18 29.64 27.52
CA SER A 36 3.61 31.03 27.35
C SER A 36 2.47 32.05 27.27
N ASN A 37 1.26 31.63 26.89
CA ASN A 37 0.10 32.51 26.71
C ASN A 37 -1.03 32.12 27.68
N THR A 38 -0.79 32.33 28.97
CA THR A 38 -1.80 32.17 30.03
C THR A 38 -2.77 33.36 30.13
N ASP A 39 -2.58 34.38 29.30
CA ASP A 39 -3.45 35.55 29.27
C ASP A 39 -4.90 35.16 28.98
N ILE A 40 -5.76 35.74 29.80
CA ILE A 40 -7.19 35.48 29.83
C ILE A 40 -7.82 36.24 28.67
N MET A 41 -8.39 35.52 27.70
CA MET A 41 -9.05 36.13 26.54
C MET A 41 -10.55 35.85 26.58
N THR A 42 -11.34 36.89 26.37
CA THR A 42 -12.80 36.80 26.31
C THR A 42 -13.21 36.49 24.86
N LEU A 43 -13.65 35.26 24.61
CA LEU A 43 -14.19 34.85 23.33
C LEU A 43 -15.68 35.21 23.26
N ARG A 44 -16.03 36.11 22.33
CA ARG A 44 -17.42 36.45 22.03
C ARG A 44 -17.88 35.65 20.82
N LEU A 45 -18.64 34.57 21.05
CA LEU A 45 -19.11 33.68 19.99
C LEU A 45 -20.31 34.29 19.28
N TRP A 46 -20.12 35.08 18.22
CA TRP A 46 -21.23 35.47 17.34
C TRP A 46 -21.82 34.19 16.68
N PRO A 47 -23.13 33.89 16.68
CA PRO A 47 -24.35 34.67 17.00
C PRO A 47 -24.93 34.49 18.43
N PHE A 48 -24.19 33.85 19.34
CA PHE A 48 -24.57 33.70 20.75
C PHE A 48 -24.15 34.93 21.57
N THR A 49 -24.96 35.36 22.54
CA THR A 49 -24.62 36.47 23.44
C THR A 49 -23.69 36.04 24.58
N THR A 50 -23.21 34.81 24.56
CA THR A 50 -22.38 34.23 25.62
C THR A 50 -20.92 34.61 25.41
N GLU A 51 -20.34 35.24 26.42
CA GLU A 51 -18.91 35.50 26.51
C GLU A 51 -18.26 34.38 27.29
N VAL A 52 -17.27 33.73 26.68
CA VAL A 52 -16.52 32.66 27.33
C VAL A 52 -15.12 33.16 27.60
N THR A 53 -14.85 33.37 28.87
CA THR A 53 -13.55 33.82 29.36
C THR A 53 -12.68 32.60 29.62
N MET A 54 -11.64 32.42 28.80
CA MET A 54 -10.72 31.30 28.96
C MET A 54 -9.29 31.70 28.58
N PRO A 55 -8.27 31.05 29.16
CA PRO A 55 -6.89 31.30 28.76
C PRO A 55 -6.71 31.06 27.26
N THR A 56 -6.02 31.98 26.58
CA THR A 56 -5.77 31.90 25.13
C THR A 56 -5.07 30.60 24.75
N ALA A 57 -4.14 30.17 25.60
CA ALA A 57 -3.56 28.85 25.65
C ALA A 57 -4.56 27.71 25.42
N LEU A 58 -5.65 27.69 26.18
CA LEU A 58 -6.60 26.59 26.22
C LEU A 58 -7.40 26.52 24.92
N ALA A 59 -7.83 27.68 24.40
CA ALA A 59 -8.57 27.77 23.14
C ALA A 59 -7.72 27.25 21.95
N LEU A 60 -6.46 27.68 21.85
CA LEU A 60 -5.56 27.22 20.79
C LEU A 60 -5.18 25.75 20.95
N PHE A 61 -4.98 25.29 22.18
CA PHE A 61 -4.75 23.87 22.46
C PHE A 61 -5.92 22.99 21.99
N ILE A 62 -7.16 23.39 22.26
CA ILE A 62 -8.36 22.67 21.80
C ILE A 62 -8.41 22.59 20.27
N VAL A 63 -8.22 23.72 19.58
CA VAL A 63 -8.20 23.76 18.10
C VAL A 63 -7.13 22.83 17.55
N LEU A 64 -5.95 22.82 18.17
CA LEU A 64 -4.86 21.97 17.73
C LEU A 64 -5.14 20.49 17.97
N VAL A 65 -5.64 20.12 19.15
CA VAL A 65 -6.02 18.73 19.46
C VAL A 65 -7.10 18.27 18.49
N PHE A 66 -8.11 19.09 18.22
CA PHE A 66 -9.15 18.76 17.23
C PHE A 66 -8.58 18.57 15.83
N GLY A 67 -7.75 19.49 15.36
CA GLY A 67 -7.08 19.38 14.06
C GLY A 67 -6.21 18.13 13.96
N PHE A 68 -5.47 17.80 15.03
CA PHE A 68 -4.66 16.59 15.11
C PHE A 68 -5.51 15.32 15.07
N VAL A 69 -6.59 15.25 15.85
CA VAL A 69 -7.49 14.08 15.88
C VAL A 69 -8.11 13.86 14.49
N ILE A 70 -8.58 14.92 13.83
CA ILE A 70 -9.13 14.84 12.47
C ILE A 70 -8.06 14.37 11.48
N GLY A 71 -6.86 14.94 11.54
CA GLY A 71 -5.73 14.55 10.70
C GLY A 71 -5.31 13.08 10.92
N ALA A 72 -5.29 12.63 12.18
CA ALA A 72 -4.99 11.25 12.54
C ALA A 72 -6.06 10.30 11.99
N ILE A 73 -7.36 10.61 12.18
CA ILE A 73 -8.46 9.81 11.64
C ILE A 73 -8.36 9.72 10.11
N ALA A 74 -8.11 10.85 9.43
CA ALA A 74 -7.93 10.88 7.98
C ALA A 74 -6.75 10.00 7.52
N ALA A 75 -5.62 10.04 8.24
CA ALA A 75 -4.46 9.19 7.97
C ALA A 75 -4.78 7.68 8.18
N PHE A 76 -5.55 7.35 9.22
CA PHE A 76 -6.01 5.98 9.49
C PHE A 76 -6.93 5.45 8.37
N VAL A 77 -7.87 6.27 7.90
CA VAL A 77 -8.78 5.92 6.79
C VAL A 77 -8.00 5.72 5.49
N GLY A 78 -7.05 6.62 5.18
CA GLY A 78 -6.16 6.48 4.02
C GLY A 78 -5.35 5.18 4.06
N ALA A 79 -4.79 4.83 5.21
CA ALA A 79 -4.03 3.61 5.42
C ALA A 79 -4.86 2.31 5.26
N GLY A 80 -6.17 2.36 5.52
CA GLY A 80 -7.09 1.24 5.30
C GLY A 80 -7.26 0.89 3.82
N SER A 81 -7.39 1.91 2.96
CA SER A 81 -7.52 1.75 1.51
C SER A 81 -6.28 1.10 0.87
N LEU A 82 -5.09 1.42 1.40
CA LEU A 82 -3.83 0.90 0.90
C LEU A 82 -3.69 -0.60 1.15
N ARG A 83 -4.19 -1.11 2.28
CA ARG A 83 -4.21 -2.55 2.56
C ARG A 83 -5.10 -3.34 1.60
N LYS A 84 -6.25 -2.77 1.20
CA LYS A 84 -7.11 -3.36 0.16
C LYS A 84 -6.41 -3.39 -1.19
N ARG A 85 -5.72 -2.30 -1.56
CA ARG A 85 -4.97 -2.23 -2.83
C ARG A 85 -3.83 -3.24 -2.89
N LEU A 86 -3.10 -3.42 -1.80
CA LEU A 86 -2.02 -4.42 -1.71
C LEU A 86 -2.56 -5.85 -1.87
N ARG A 87 -3.66 -6.21 -1.19
CA ARG A 87 -4.29 -7.53 -1.36
C ARG A 87 -4.74 -7.78 -2.80
N ASN A 88 -5.34 -6.77 -3.44
CA ASN A 88 -5.79 -6.91 -4.82
C ASN A 88 -4.63 -7.00 -5.81
N ALA A 89 -3.53 -6.27 -5.57
CA ALA A 89 -2.33 -6.35 -6.39
C ALA A 89 -1.68 -7.75 -6.29
N GLU A 90 -1.60 -8.31 -5.09
CA GLU A 90 -1.04 -9.65 -4.85
C GLU A 90 -1.88 -10.77 -5.49
N TYR A 91 -3.22 -10.62 -5.49
CA TYR A 91 -4.12 -11.52 -6.21
C TYR A 91 -3.89 -11.46 -7.73
N ARG A 92 -3.75 -10.25 -8.29
CA ARG A 92 -3.51 -10.06 -9.73
C ARG A 92 -2.16 -10.64 -10.15
N LEU A 93 -1.12 -10.47 -9.33
CA LEU A 93 0.19 -11.06 -9.59
C LEU A 93 0.12 -12.59 -9.67
N ARG A 94 -0.55 -13.22 -8.70
CA ARG A 94 -0.75 -14.69 -8.69
C ARG A 94 -1.51 -15.18 -9.92
N GLN A 95 -2.53 -14.45 -10.37
CA GLN A 95 -3.26 -14.81 -11.59
C GLN A 95 -2.36 -14.74 -12.83
N MET A 96 -1.56 -13.67 -12.96
CA MET A 96 -0.60 -13.54 -14.06
C MET A 96 0.48 -14.62 -14.04
N GLU A 97 0.99 -15.00 -12.87
CA GLU A 97 1.96 -16.10 -12.72
C GLU A 97 1.34 -17.45 -13.13
N MET A 98 0.08 -17.71 -12.78
CA MET A 98 -0.63 -18.93 -13.18
C MET A 98 -0.85 -18.98 -14.69
N GLU A 99 -1.23 -17.87 -15.32
CA GLU A 99 -1.40 -17.78 -16.77
C GLU A 99 -0.08 -18.02 -17.50
N GLN A 100 1.02 -17.42 -17.03
CA GLN A 100 2.36 -17.67 -17.59
C GLN A 100 2.76 -19.14 -17.47
N ALA A 101 2.53 -19.76 -16.31
CA ALA A 101 2.80 -21.18 -16.12
C ALA A 101 1.95 -22.07 -17.04
N ARG A 102 0.69 -21.69 -17.30
CA ARG A 102 -0.18 -22.42 -18.22
C ARG A 102 0.32 -22.34 -19.66
N ILE A 103 0.64 -21.12 -20.13
CA ILE A 103 1.16 -20.89 -21.49
C ILE A 103 2.49 -21.62 -21.69
N ALA A 104 3.38 -21.61 -20.68
CA ALA A 104 4.65 -22.33 -20.75
C ALA A 104 4.43 -23.84 -20.94
N ARG A 105 3.52 -24.45 -20.16
CA ARG A 105 3.18 -25.88 -20.29
C ARG A 105 2.53 -26.22 -21.62
N GLU A 106 1.65 -25.36 -22.13
CA GLU A 106 1.03 -25.54 -23.46
C GLU A 106 2.09 -25.54 -24.57
N LYS A 107 3.07 -24.63 -24.50
CA LYS A 107 4.19 -24.58 -25.45
C LYS A 107 5.10 -25.81 -25.36
N GLU A 108 5.44 -26.25 -24.15
CA GLU A 108 6.25 -27.47 -23.94
C GLU A 108 5.52 -28.71 -24.47
N ALA A 109 4.21 -28.81 -24.23
CA ALA A 109 3.40 -29.92 -24.73
C ALA A 109 3.27 -29.91 -26.27
N ALA A 110 3.18 -28.72 -26.89
CA ALA A 110 3.17 -28.58 -28.34
C ALA A 110 4.52 -29.00 -28.95
N ALA A 111 5.63 -28.53 -28.39
CA ALA A 111 6.98 -28.91 -28.85
C ALA A 111 7.24 -30.43 -28.69
N ALA A 112 6.77 -31.03 -27.60
CA ALA A 112 6.89 -32.47 -27.39
C ALA A 112 6.04 -33.30 -28.37
N LYS A 113 4.88 -32.79 -28.81
CA LYS A 113 4.07 -33.44 -29.86
C LYS A 113 4.76 -33.36 -31.21
N GLU A 114 5.28 -32.19 -31.57
CA GLU A 114 6.01 -31.96 -32.82
C GLU A 114 7.25 -32.88 -32.91
N GLN A 115 8.02 -33.00 -31.83
CA GLN A 115 9.16 -33.93 -31.75
C GLN A 115 8.75 -35.40 -31.87
N ARG A 116 7.62 -35.81 -31.30
CA ARG A 116 7.12 -37.18 -31.45
C ARG A 116 6.68 -37.46 -32.88
N GLU A 117 6.11 -36.47 -33.55
CA GLU A 117 5.66 -36.58 -34.94
C GLU A 117 6.85 -36.65 -35.91
N THR A 118 7.90 -35.85 -35.70
CA THR A 118 9.13 -35.94 -36.50
C THR A 118 9.86 -37.27 -36.29
N VAL A 119 9.98 -37.74 -35.05
CA VAL A 119 10.60 -39.05 -34.74
C VAL A 119 9.78 -40.20 -35.34
N ALA A 120 8.45 -40.13 -35.30
CA ALA A 120 7.58 -41.14 -35.90
C ALA A 120 7.67 -41.16 -37.44
N LEU A 121 7.79 -39.99 -38.08
CA LEU A 121 8.00 -39.87 -39.52
C LEU A 121 9.36 -40.41 -39.95
N GLU A 122 10.43 -40.13 -39.20
CA GLU A 122 11.76 -40.71 -39.43
C GLU A 122 11.72 -42.24 -39.33
N GLN A 123 11.13 -42.80 -38.27
CA GLN A 123 11.01 -44.26 -38.10
C GLN A 123 10.21 -44.93 -39.21
N ARG A 124 9.15 -44.28 -39.69
CA ARG A 124 8.32 -44.78 -40.81
C ARG A 124 9.06 -44.74 -42.14
N SER A 125 9.92 -43.73 -42.35
CA SER A 125 10.77 -43.60 -43.54
C SER A 125 12.02 -44.49 -43.51
N ALA A 126 12.45 -44.95 -42.33
CA ALA A 126 13.51 -45.95 -42.15
C ALA A 126 13.03 -47.40 -42.34
N THR A 127 11.71 -47.63 -42.41
CA THR A 127 11.11 -48.94 -42.69
C THR A 127 10.55 -49.03 -44.12
N PRO A 128 11.40 -49.01 -45.17
CA PRO A 128 11.02 -49.65 -46.43
C PRO A 128 12.21 -50.43 -47.01
N ALA A 129 12.29 -51.74 -46.74
CA ALA A 129 13.10 -52.67 -47.55
C ALA A 129 12.95 -54.16 -47.17
N LEU A 130 12.40 -54.50 -45.99
CA LEU A 130 12.39 -55.90 -45.52
C LEU A 130 11.10 -56.69 -45.82
N ALA A 131 10.19 -56.17 -46.67
CA ALA A 131 8.91 -56.82 -47.01
C ALA A 131 8.72 -57.09 -48.51
N ALA A 132 9.79 -57.02 -49.31
CA ALA A 132 9.81 -57.47 -50.70
C ALA A 132 10.88 -58.57 -50.86
N GLU A 133 10.69 -59.67 -50.13
CA GLU A 133 11.16 -61.00 -50.55
C GLU A 133 10.13 -61.61 -51.51
#